data_AF-A0A8K1FP58-F1
#
_entry.id   AF-A0A8K1FP58-F1
#
_cell.length_a   1.000
_cell.length_b   1.000
_cell.length_c   1.000
_cell.angle_alpha   90.00
_cell.angle_beta   90.00
_cell.angle_gamma   90.00
#
_symmetry.space_group_name_H-M   'P 1'
#
loop_
_entity.id
_entity.type
_entity.pdbx_description
1 polymer ?
#
loop_
_entity_poly.entity_id
_entity_poly.type
_entity_poly.pdbx_seq_one_letter_code
_entity_poly.pdbx_strand_id
1 'polypeptide(L)'
;MMFKLFSILIGVDMLILAIWFLVDFPEPMISIDQDRQLGGEVDRVACKSTTFLFTAVLMFWKAILLFLGIYLSFLVRNVSADFQESIWIFASSVVVLIACLVILPLAYMVQLSASAFYVFLASVLLLSTASVMGMVLIPKMVRLQEVAKSSKYSTQDSGA
;
A
#
# COMPACT_ATOMS: atom_id res chain seq x y z
N MET A 1 10.99 0.23 21.95
CA MET A 1 11.82 0.88 20.91
C MET A 1 11.14 0.92 19.54
N MET A 2 10.44 -0.15 19.11
CA MET A 2 9.71 -0.19 17.82
C MET A 2 8.72 0.98 17.60
N PHE A 3 7.90 1.33 18.60
CA PHE A 3 6.95 2.45 18.48
C PHE A 3 7.62 3.82 18.26
N LYS A 4 8.85 4.02 18.77
CA LYS A 4 9.60 5.26 18.54
C LYS A 4 10.01 5.38 17.08
N LEU A 5 10.54 4.31 16.48
CA LEU A 5 10.90 4.28 15.06
C LEU A 5 9.67 4.50 14.17
N PHE A 6 8.58 3.80 14.45
CA PHE A 6 7.32 3.98 13.69
C PHE A 6 6.79 5.42 13.78
N SER A 7 6.80 6.01 14.97
CA SER A 7 6.41 7.41 15.16
C SER A 7 7.28 8.40 14.39
N ILE A 8 8.60 8.13 14.28
CA ILE A 8 9.51 8.98 13.50
C ILE A 8 9.17 8.90 12.02
N LEU A 9 8.94 7.70 11.48
CA LEU A 9 8.59 7.52 10.06
C LEU A 9 7.29 8.27 9.68
N ILE A 10 6.25 8.14 10.50
CA ILE A 10 5.00 8.89 10.32
C ILE A 10 5.23 10.39 10.49
N GLY A 11 6.05 10.80 11.45
CA GLY A 11 6.38 12.20 11.67
C GLY A 11 7.00 12.86 10.44
N VAL A 12 7.89 12.14 9.74
CA VAL A 12 8.49 12.61 8.48
C VAL A 12 7.41 12.78 7.40
N ASP A 13 6.50 11.82 7.25
CA ASP A 13 5.39 11.94 6.28
C ASP A 13 4.49 13.14 6.57
N MET A 14 4.10 13.33 7.84
CA MET A 14 3.26 14.46 8.25
C MET A 14 3.97 15.79 8.04
N LEU A 15 5.29 15.86 8.27
CA LEU A 15 6.07 17.06 8.05
C LEU A 15 6.14 17.43 6.56
N ILE A 16 6.38 16.44 5.67
CA ILE A 16 6.43 16.69 4.23
C ILE A 16 5.06 17.19 3.74
N LEU A 17 3.96 16.57 4.18
CA LEU A 17 2.60 17.01 3.83
C LEU A 17 2.28 18.39 4.38
N ALA A 18 2.67 18.69 5.63
CA ALA A 18 2.44 20.00 6.23
C ALA A 18 3.17 21.11 5.46
N ILE A 19 4.44 20.90 5.11
CA ILE A 19 5.21 21.86 4.31
C ILE A 19 4.56 22.03 2.93
N TRP A 20 4.14 20.93 2.29
CA TRP A 20 3.48 21.01 0.99
C TRP A 20 2.20 21.85 1.06
N PHE A 21 1.30 21.57 2.00
CA PHE A 21 0.04 22.29 2.11
C PHE A 21 0.20 23.75 2.55
N LEU A 22 1.28 24.10 3.23
CA LEU A 22 1.59 25.49 3.60
C LEU A 22 2.16 26.30 2.43
N VAL A 23 2.92 25.67 1.53
CA VAL A 23 3.60 26.35 0.43
C VAL A 23 2.76 26.35 -0.85
N ASP A 24 2.12 25.23 -1.17
CA ASP A 24 1.43 24.97 -2.44
C ASP A 24 0.20 24.09 -2.19
N PHE A 25 -0.91 24.72 -1.82
CA PHE A 25 -2.18 24.02 -1.61
C PHE A 25 -2.75 23.55 -2.96
N PRO A 26 -3.13 22.27 -3.11
CA PRO A 26 -3.62 21.75 -4.38
C PRO A 26 -5.02 22.31 -4.71
N GLU A 27 -5.06 23.17 -5.73
CA GLU A 27 -6.29 23.80 -6.22
C GLU A 27 -6.91 23.03 -7.41
N PRO A 28 -8.23 23.16 -7.65
CA PRO A 28 -8.88 22.54 -8.79
C PRO A 28 -8.42 23.22 -10.09
N MET A 29 -7.75 22.47 -10.96
CA MET A 29 -7.35 22.94 -12.29
C MET A 29 -8.23 22.28 -13.35
N ILE A 30 -8.84 23.10 -14.20
CA ILE A 30 -9.60 22.64 -15.37
C ILE A 30 -8.63 22.49 -16.53
N SER A 31 -8.42 21.26 -16.99
CA SER A 31 -7.70 20.98 -18.23
C SER A 31 -8.72 20.64 -19.31
N ILE A 32 -8.75 21.44 -20.38
CA ILE A 32 -9.54 21.17 -21.58
C ILE A 32 -8.76 20.14 -22.39
N ASP A 33 -9.31 18.94 -22.52
CA ASP A 33 -8.69 17.85 -23.30
C ASP A 33 -9.61 17.49 -24.47
N GLN A 34 -9.03 17.24 -25.65
CA GLN A 34 -9.82 16.86 -26.83
C GLN A 34 -10.22 15.39 -26.75
N ASP A 35 -11.52 15.14 -26.71
CA ASP A 35 -12.04 13.79 -26.62
C ASP A 35 -11.97 13.08 -27.99
N ARG A 36 -11.13 12.05 -28.08
CA ARG A 36 -10.97 11.23 -29.29
C ARG A 36 -12.22 10.40 -29.61
N GLN A 37 -13.16 10.25 -28.68
CA GLN A 37 -14.34 9.40 -28.86
C GLN A 37 -15.61 10.16 -29.30
N LEU A 38 -15.75 11.44 -28.96
CA LEU A 38 -16.96 12.22 -29.29
C LEU A 38 -16.70 13.49 -30.12
N GLY A 39 -15.45 13.82 -30.46
CA GLY A 39 -15.16 14.96 -31.35
C GLY A 39 -15.52 16.31 -30.74
N GLY A 40 -15.36 16.45 -29.41
CA GLY A 40 -15.62 17.67 -28.65
C GLY A 40 -14.60 17.87 -27.53
N GLU A 41 -14.56 19.08 -26.98
CA GLU A 41 -13.75 19.42 -25.81
C GLU A 41 -14.47 18.95 -24.54
N VAL A 42 -13.79 18.17 -23.69
CA VAL A 42 -14.33 17.75 -22.39
C VAL A 42 -13.48 18.36 -21.29
N ASP A 43 -14.12 19.16 -20.43
CA ASP A 43 -13.49 19.75 -19.26
C ASP A 43 -13.14 18.65 -18.25
N ARG A 44 -11.86 18.41 -18.04
CA ARG A 44 -11.37 17.55 -16.96
C ARG A 44 -10.94 18.41 -15.80
N VAL A 45 -11.66 18.30 -14.69
CA VAL A 45 -11.27 18.92 -13.42
C VAL A 45 -10.37 17.96 -12.65
N ALA A 46 -9.14 18.37 -12.36
CA ALA A 46 -8.21 17.61 -11.54
C ALA A 46 -7.54 18.53 -10.51
N CYS A 47 -7.36 18.03 -9.29
CA CYS A 47 -6.54 18.76 -8.31
C CYS A 47 -5.07 18.59 -8.69
N LYS A 48 -4.40 19.71 -8.98
CA LYS A 48 -2.98 19.73 -9.29
C LYS A 48 -2.31 20.78 -8.43
N SER A 49 -1.15 20.42 -7.87
CA SER A 49 -0.23 21.41 -7.30
C SER A 49 0.44 22.17 -8.44
N THR A 50 0.85 23.41 -8.18
CA THR A 50 1.57 24.21 -9.20
C THR A 50 2.90 23.58 -9.56
N THR A 51 3.53 22.87 -8.61
CA THR A 51 4.84 22.25 -8.78
C THR A 51 4.79 20.74 -8.54
N PHE A 52 5.40 19.95 -9.42
CA PHE A 52 5.50 18.49 -9.31
C PHE A 52 6.51 18.01 -8.23
N LEU A 53 7.38 18.90 -7.76
CA LEU A 53 8.48 18.58 -6.82
C LEU A 53 7.98 17.91 -5.54
N PHE A 54 6.90 18.40 -4.93
CA PHE A 54 6.39 17.84 -3.68
C PHE A 54 5.88 16.40 -3.85
N THR A 55 5.12 16.15 -4.92
CA THR A 55 4.68 14.80 -5.29
C THR A 55 5.87 13.87 -5.57
N ALA A 56 6.89 14.36 -6.27
CA ALA A 56 8.10 13.59 -6.57
C ALA A 56 8.89 13.22 -5.29
N VAL A 57 9.08 14.17 -4.37
CA VAL A 57 9.75 13.94 -3.08
C VAL A 57 8.98 12.94 -2.23
N LEU A 58 7.66 13.05 -2.17
CA LEU A 58 6.82 12.08 -1.46
C LEU A 58 6.90 10.68 -2.07
N MET A 59 6.79 10.56 -3.40
CA MET A 59 6.93 9.26 -4.07
C MET A 59 8.30 8.64 -3.84
N PHE A 60 9.37 9.46 -3.88
CA PHE A 60 10.72 9.01 -3.60
C PHE A 60 10.88 8.52 -2.15
N TRP A 61 10.34 9.27 -1.18
CA TRP A 61 10.34 8.86 0.22
C TRP A 61 9.60 7.53 0.44
N LYS A 62 8.41 7.38 -0.16
CA LYS A 62 7.64 6.11 -0.10
C LYS A 62 8.40 4.95 -0.75
N ALA A 63 9.10 5.19 -1.85
CA ALA A 63 9.92 4.17 -2.49
C ALA A 63 11.05 3.70 -1.57
N ILE A 64 11.77 4.62 -0.92
CA ILE A 64 12.82 4.27 0.06
C ILE A 64 12.24 3.40 1.17
N LEU A 65 11.10 3.79 1.76
CA LEU A 65 10.47 3.01 2.82
C LEU A 65 10.06 1.61 2.37
N LEU A 66 9.50 1.50 1.16
CA LEU A 66 9.08 0.22 0.60
C LEU A 66 10.27 -0.70 0.31
N PHE A 67 11.34 -0.19 -0.32
CA PHE A 67 12.55 -0.98 -0.58
C PHE A 67 13.29 -1.36 0.71
N LEU A 68 13.39 -0.44 1.67
CA LEU A 68 13.96 -0.73 2.98
C LEU A 68 13.15 -1.81 3.71
N GLY A 69 11.83 -1.73 3.66
CA GLY A 69 10.94 -2.75 4.21
C GLY A 69 11.18 -4.12 3.60
N ILE A 70 11.18 -4.21 2.26
CA ILE A 70 11.45 -5.47 1.53
C ILE A 70 12.84 -6.01 1.88
N TYR A 71 13.86 -5.14 1.92
CA TYR A 71 15.24 -5.52 2.25
C TYR A 71 15.35 -6.10 3.67
N LEU A 72 14.76 -5.44 4.67
CA LEU A 72 14.74 -5.92 6.05
C LEU A 72 13.97 -7.24 6.16
N SER A 73 12.81 -7.36 5.52
CA SER A 73 12.03 -8.59 5.51
C SER A 73 12.77 -9.75 4.84
N PHE A 74 13.56 -9.48 3.79
CA PHE A 74 14.38 -10.49 3.13
C PHE A 74 15.49 -11.03 4.04
N LEU A 75 16.17 -10.15 4.79
CA LEU A 75 17.24 -10.54 5.72
C LEU A 75 16.74 -11.45 6.85
N VAL A 76 15.51 -11.23 7.34
CA VAL A 76 14.95 -11.93 8.50
C VAL A 76 14.23 -13.23 8.10
N ARG A 77 14.02 -13.50 6.81
CA ARG A 77 13.17 -14.64 6.38
C ARG A 77 13.66 -16.03 6.80
N ASN A 78 14.96 -16.18 7.04
CA ASN A 78 15.60 -17.47 7.35
C ASN A 78 15.89 -17.66 8.84
N VAL A 79 15.33 -16.82 9.72
CA VAL A 79 15.51 -16.94 11.17
C VAL A 79 14.52 -17.97 11.75
N SER A 80 14.75 -18.41 13.00
CA SER A 80 14.07 -19.53 13.67
C SER A 80 12.54 -19.53 13.54
N ALA A 81 11.95 -20.72 13.66
CA ALA A 81 10.54 -21.03 13.42
C ALA A 81 9.50 -20.14 14.14
N ASP A 82 9.89 -19.44 15.22
CA ASP A 82 9.04 -18.45 15.91
C ASP A 82 8.75 -17.20 15.06
N PHE A 83 9.54 -16.95 14.01
CA PHE A 83 9.40 -15.81 13.09
C PHE A 83 8.88 -16.21 11.71
N GLN A 84 8.12 -17.30 11.61
CA GLN A 84 7.40 -17.69 10.37
C GLN A 84 6.41 -16.61 9.89
N GLU A 85 6.09 -15.59 10.69
CA GLU A 85 5.33 -14.41 10.25
C GLU A 85 6.10 -13.55 9.23
N SER A 86 7.44 -13.56 9.28
CA SER A 86 8.29 -12.70 8.44
C SER A 86 8.18 -13.01 6.94
N ILE A 87 7.91 -14.27 6.57
CA ILE A 87 7.75 -14.66 5.16
C ILE A 87 6.45 -14.12 4.57
N TRP A 88 5.38 -14.09 5.36
CA TRP A 88 4.08 -13.53 4.95
C TRP A 88 4.14 -12.00 4.84
N ILE A 89 4.92 -11.35 5.72
CA ILE A 89 5.20 -9.91 5.63
C ILE A 89 5.98 -9.60 4.36
N PHE A 90 7.06 -10.35 4.07
CA PHE A 90 7.83 -10.18 2.83
C PHE A 90 6.95 -10.34 1.59
N ALA A 91 6.15 -11.41 1.53
CA ALA A 91 5.28 -11.67 0.40
C ALA A 91 4.20 -10.58 0.23
N SER A 92 3.66 -10.05 1.34
CA SER A 92 2.73 -8.92 1.32
C SER A 92 3.38 -7.63 0.79
N SER A 93 4.63 -7.34 1.16
CA SER A 93 5.36 -6.18 0.65
C SER A 93 5.63 -6.28 -0.86
N VAL A 94 5.86 -7.49 -1.38
CA VAL A 94 6.00 -7.73 -2.83
C VAL A 94 4.68 -7.47 -3.57
N VAL A 95 3.53 -7.85 -3.00
CA VAL A 95 2.21 -7.53 -3.58
C VAL A 95 2.03 -6.02 -3.69
N VAL A 96 2.38 -5.25 -2.65
CA VAL A 96 2.31 -3.78 -2.68
C VAL A 96 3.25 -3.20 -3.73
N LEU A 97 4.48 -3.71 -3.86
CA LEU A 97 5.42 -3.30 -4.90
C LEU A 97 4.83 -3.49 -6.30
N ILE A 98 4.25 -4.66 -6.58
CA ILE A 98 3.60 -4.95 -7.87
C ILE A 98 2.43 -3.99 -8.11
N ALA A 99 1.58 -3.77 -7.10
CA ALA A 99 0.48 -2.82 -7.22
C ALA A 99 0.97 -1.40 -7.55
N CYS A 100 2.06 -0.93 -6.92
CA CYS A 100 2.67 0.36 -7.24
C CYS A 100 3.21 0.40 -8.69
N LEU A 101 3.86 -0.67 -9.16
CA LEU A 101 4.36 -0.77 -10.53
C LEU A 101 3.25 -0.80 -11.58
N VAL A 102 2.03 -1.20 -11.21
CA VAL A 102 0.86 -1.16 -12.08
C VAL A 102 0.21 0.23 -12.05
N ILE A 103 0.00 0.79 -10.85
CA ILE A 103 -0.72 2.06 -10.67
C ILE A 103 0.10 3.26 -11.17
N LEU A 104 1.42 3.30 -10.95
CA LEU A 104 2.23 4.47 -11.30
C LEU A 104 2.26 4.74 -12.83
N PRO A 105 2.54 3.76 -13.70
CA PRO A 105 2.44 3.98 -15.14
C PRO A 105 1.02 4.32 -15.57
N LEU A 106 0.01 3.69 -14.98
CA LEU A 106 -1.38 4.01 -15.29
C LEU A 106 -1.73 5.47 -14.94
N ALA A 107 -1.19 5.99 -13.84
CA ALA A 107 -1.44 7.36 -13.38
C ALA A 107 -0.70 8.43 -14.20
N TYR A 108 0.51 8.13 -14.70
CA TYR A 108 1.37 9.15 -15.32
C TYR A 108 1.65 8.95 -16.82
N MET A 109 1.54 7.73 -17.35
CA MET A 109 1.88 7.43 -18.75
C MET A 109 0.65 7.19 -19.63
N VAL A 110 -0.49 6.83 -19.04
CA VAL A 110 -1.68 6.42 -19.80
C VAL A 110 -2.84 7.40 -19.59
N GLN A 111 -3.40 7.90 -20.69
CA GLN A 111 -4.60 8.73 -20.67
C GLN A 111 -5.85 7.85 -20.87
N LEU A 112 -6.59 7.61 -19.79
CA LEU A 112 -7.90 6.93 -19.82
C LEU A 112 -9.05 7.93 -19.62
N SER A 113 -10.28 7.50 -19.90
CA SER A 113 -11.48 8.19 -19.40
C SER A 113 -11.50 8.15 -17.87
N ALA A 114 -12.05 9.20 -17.23
CA ALA A 114 -12.05 9.32 -15.77
C ALA A 114 -12.71 8.13 -15.07
N SER A 115 -13.81 7.62 -15.65
CA SER A 115 -14.52 6.44 -15.16
C SER A 115 -13.66 5.17 -15.22
N ALA A 116 -13.01 4.91 -16.35
CA ALA A 116 -12.15 3.75 -16.51
C ALA A 116 -10.94 3.82 -15.57
N PHE A 117 -10.28 4.98 -15.49
CA PHE A 117 -9.16 5.20 -14.57
C PHE A 117 -9.56 4.91 -13.11
N TYR A 118 -10.71 5.43 -12.67
CA TYR A 118 -11.19 5.21 -11.31
C TYR A 118 -11.47 3.73 -11.01
N VAL A 119 -12.12 3.00 -11.92
CA VAL A 119 -12.41 1.58 -11.74
C VAL A 119 -11.13 0.75 -11.67
N PHE A 120 -10.15 1.01 -12.54
CA PHE A 120 -8.84 0.35 -12.49
C PHE A 120 -8.08 0.65 -11.20
N LEU A 121 -8.03 1.92 -10.78
CA LEU A 121 -7.37 2.32 -9.54
C LEU A 121 -8.02 1.64 -8.33
N ALA A 122 -9.34 1.72 -8.20
CA ALA A 122 -10.07 1.16 -7.08
C ALA A 122 -9.94 -0.37 -7.00
N SER A 123 -10.03 -1.06 -8.14
CA SER A 123 -9.89 -2.52 -8.18
C SER A 123 -8.49 -2.99 -7.76
N VAL A 124 -7.42 -2.37 -8.27
CA VAL A 124 -6.05 -2.73 -7.87
C VAL A 124 -5.80 -2.43 -6.39
N LEU A 125 -6.30 -1.30 -5.88
CA LEU A 125 -6.18 -0.96 -4.46
C LEU A 125 -6.95 -1.93 -3.56
N LEU A 126 -8.18 -2.29 -3.91
CA LEU A 126 -8.98 -3.23 -3.13
C LEU A 126 -8.37 -4.64 -3.14
N LEU A 127 -7.95 -5.12 -4.32
CA LEU A 127 -7.32 -6.44 -4.45
C LEU A 127 -6.00 -6.51 -3.68
N SER A 128 -5.12 -5.51 -3.82
CA SER A 128 -3.85 -5.47 -3.08
C SER A 128 -4.07 -5.42 -1.57
N THR A 129 -5.02 -4.61 -1.10
CA THR A 129 -5.36 -4.52 0.34
C THR A 129 -5.92 -5.85 0.85
N ALA A 130 -6.85 -6.47 0.12
CA ALA A 130 -7.43 -7.76 0.49
C ALA A 130 -6.37 -8.87 0.52
N SER A 131 -5.46 -8.89 -0.46
CA SER A 131 -4.34 -9.84 -0.50
C SER A 131 -3.40 -9.67 0.70
N VAL A 132 -2.99 -8.44 1.03
CA VAL A 132 -2.13 -8.15 2.19
C VAL A 132 -2.80 -8.60 3.49
N MET A 133 -4.07 -8.23 3.68
CA MET A 133 -4.84 -8.63 4.86
C MET A 133 -4.96 -10.16 4.97
N GLY A 134 -5.26 -10.84 3.86
CA GLY A 134 -5.31 -12.29 3.80
C GLY A 134 -3.99 -12.94 4.19
N MET A 135 -2.88 -12.50 3.58
CA MET A 135 -1.55 -13.07 3.83
C MET A 135 -1.09 -12.92 5.28
N VAL A 136 -1.48 -11.84 5.96
CA VAL A 136 -1.10 -11.61 7.35
C VAL A 136 -2.04 -12.30 8.35
N LEU A 137 -3.36 -12.33 8.08
CA LEU A 137 -4.36 -12.82 9.03
C LEU A 137 -4.62 -14.33 8.92
N ILE A 138 -4.65 -14.89 7.71
CA ILE A 138 -4.93 -16.32 7.48
C ILE A 138 -3.98 -17.24 8.27
N PRO A 139 -2.64 -17.09 8.22
CA PRO A 139 -1.74 -17.99 8.97
C PRO A 139 -1.99 -17.91 10.47
N LYS A 140 -2.35 -16.74 11.01
CA LYS A 140 -2.68 -16.56 12.43
C LYS A 140 -3.94 -17.31 12.81
N MET A 141 -4.97 -17.28 11.96
CA MET A 141 -6.21 -17.99 12.20
C MET A 141 -6.03 -19.51 12.18
N VAL A 142 -5.25 -20.03 11.22
CA VAL A 142 -4.95 -21.47 11.14
C VAL A 142 -4.20 -21.93 12.39
N ARG A 143 -3.18 -21.18 12.84
CA ARG A 143 -2.44 -21.51 14.07
C ARG A 143 -3.33 -21.53 15.31
N LEU A 144 -4.22 -20.56 15.45
CA LEU A 144 -5.15 -20.52 16.57
C LEU A 144 -6.13 -21.71 16.56
N GLN A 145 -6.57 -22.17 15.39
CA GLN A 145 -7.41 -23.35 15.25
C GLN A 145 -6.67 -24.64 15.64
N GLU A 146 -5.39 -24.77 15.26
CA GLU A 146 -4.54 -25.92 15.66
C GLU A 146 -4.38 -25.99 17.18
N VAL A 147 -4.04 -24.86 17.83
CA VAL A 147 -3.90 -24.77 19.29
C VAL A 147 -5.22 -25.09 20.00
N ALA A 148 -6.34 -24.56 19.50
CA ALA A 148 -7.66 -24.84 20.05
C ALA A 148 -8.05 -26.32 19.94
N LYS A 149 -7.66 -26.99 18.84
CA LYS A 149 -7.92 -28.42 18.65
C LYS A 149 -7.08 -29.28 19.59
N SER A 150 -5.79 -28.97 19.76
CA SER A 150 -4.91 -29.70 20.69
C SER A 150 -5.33 -29.55 22.15
N SER A 151 -5.77 -28.35 22.58
CA SER A 151 -6.28 -28.15 23.95
C SER A 151 -7.51 -28.99 24.26
N LYS A 152 -8.44 -29.16 23.29
CA LYS A 152 -9.62 -30.02 23.47
C LYS A 152 -9.26 -31.50 23.66
N TYR A 153 -8.22 -31.99 22.99
CA TYR A 153 -7.78 -33.37 23.10
C TYR A 153 -7.15 -33.66 24.48
N SER A 154 -6.32 -32.77 25.00
CA SER A 154 -5.68 -32.94 26.33
C SER A 154 -6.67 -32.95 27.50
N THR A 155 -7.76 -32.19 27.41
CA THR A 155 -8.82 -32.19 28.44
C THR A 155 -9.62 -33.49 28.43
N GLN A 156 -9.68 -34.20 27.30
CA GLN A 156 -10.45 -35.43 27.17
C GLN A 156 -9.69 -36.67 27.72
N ASP A 157 -8.36 -36.66 27.71
CA ASP A 157 -7.52 -37.75 28.25
C ASP A 157 -7.30 -37.68 29.78
N SER A 158 -7.50 -36.54 30.44
CA SER A 158 -7.37 -36.41 31.91
C SER A 158 -8.65 -36.72 32.70
N GLY A 159 -9.70 -37.18 32.02
CA GLY A 159 -11.02 -37.49 32.61
C GLY A 159 -11.36 -38.98 32.67
N ALA A 160 -10.39 -39.87 32.45
CA ALA A 160 -10.55 -41.33 32.55
C ALA A 160 -9.77 -41.90 33.75
#